data_AF-A0A355T739-F1
#
_entry.id   AF-A0A355T739-F1
#
_cell.length_a   1.000
_cell.length_b   1.000
_cell.length_c   1.000
_cell.angle_alpha   90.00
_cell.angle_beta   90.00
_cell.angle_gamma   90.00
#
_symmetry.space_group_name_H-M   'P 1'
#
loop_
_entity.id
_entity.type
_entity.pdbx_description
1 polymer ?
#
loop_
_entity_poly.entity_id
_entity_poly.type
_entity_poly.pdbx_seq_one_letter_code
_entity_poly.pdbx_strand_id
1 'polypeptide(L)'
;FWSSLTMLTGRYKGQPMVAHMKLKMVEPHHFDRWLSLFRETAGEVCPPPAAAIFIDKAERVAESLKLGMFFKPEEAAAKNSLPPT
;
A
#
# COMPACT_ATOMS: atom_id res chain seq x y z
N PHE A 1 11.84 1.80 8.43
CA PHE A 1 10.43 1.46 8.20
C PHE A 1 10.21 -0.04 8.33
N TRP A 2 10.76 -0.84 7.42
CA TRP A 2 10.56 -2.30 7.38
C TRP A 2 10.85 -3.05 8.67
N SER A 3 12.00 -2.82 9.33
CA SER A 3 12.28 -3.48 10.61
C SER A 3 11.30 -3.10 11.73
N SER A 4 10.61 -1.97 11.62
CA SER A 4 9.58 -1.59 12.58
C SER A 4 8.25 -2.28 12.29
N LEU A 5 7.97 -2.62 11.02
CA LEU A 5 6.79 -3.38 10.63
C LEU A 5 6.95 -4.90 10.83
N THR A 6 8.12 -5.46 10.53
CA THR A 6 8.31 -6.92 10.56
C THR A 6 8.93 -7.43 11.85
N MET A 7 9.72 -6.60 12.55
CA MET A 7 10.44 -6.99 13.76
C MET A 7 10.09 -6.11 14.97
N LEU A 8 9.07 -5.25 14.85
CA LEU A 8 8.58 -4.38 15.93
C LEU A 8 9.66 -3.52 16.61
N THR A 9 10.77 -3.26 15.91
CA THR A 9 11.92 -2.53 16.47
C THR A 9 11.64 -1.08 16.87
N GLY A 10 10.52 -0.50 16.44
CA GLY A 10 10.13 0.88 16.78
C GLY A 10 11.04 1.99 16.24
N ARG A 11 12.07 1.66 15.45
CA ARG A 11 13.08 2.59 14.92
C ARG A 11 12.54 3.64 13.95
N TYR A 12 11.48 3.33 13.20
CA TYR A 12 10.86 4.28 12.30
C TYR A 12 9.78 5.07 13.03
N LYS A 13 9.89 6.40 13.00
CA LYS A 13 8.95 7.34 13.64
C LYS A 13 8.17 8.21 12.64
N GLY A 14 8.33 7.98 11.33
CA GLY A 14 7.66 8.77 10.31
C GLY A 14 6.18 8.42 10.14
N GLN A 15 5.45 9.25 9.40
CA GLN A 15 4.04 9.07 9.06
C GLN A 15 3.89 8.78 7.57
N PRO A 16 3.80 7.49 7.15
CA PRO A 16 3.79 7.10 5.75
C PRO A 16 2.66 7.77 4.97
N MET A 17 1.42 7.74 5.48
CA MET A 17 0.26 8.32 4.79
C MET A 17 0.48 9.80 4.43
N VAL A 18 0.98 10.61 5.37
CA VAL A 18 1.25 12.04 5.17
C VAL A 18 2.32 12.26 4.09
N ALA A 19 3.35 11.42 4.04
CA ALA A 19 4.38 11.52 3.01
C ALA A 19 3.81 11.23 1.62
N HIS A 20 2.95 10.22 1.48
CA HIS A 20 2.39 9.81 0.18
C HIS A 20 1.32 10.80 -0.32
N MET A 21 0.50 11.37 0.57
CA MET A 21 -0.50 12.40 0.22
C MET A 21 0.08 13.68 -0.40
N LYS A 22 1.37 13.95 -0.16
CA LYS A 22 2.09 15.07 -0.77
C LYS A 22 2.46 14.81 -2.23
N LEU A 23 2.48 13.55 -2.67
CA LEU A 23 2.81 13.16 -4.05
C LEU A 23 1.57 13.31 -4.93
N LYS A 24 1.55 14.32 -5.81
CA LYS A 24 0.39 14.63 -6.65
C LYS A 24 0.32 13.83 -7.96
N MET A 25 1.41 13.17 -8.34
CA MET A 25 1.52 12.39 -9.58
C MET A 25 1.23 10.90 -9.38
N VAL A 26 1.00 10.47 -8.13
CA VAL A 26 0.78 9.05 -7.81
C VAL A 26 -0.67 8.69 -8.09
N GLU A 27 -0.84 7.56 -8.73
CA GLU A 27 -2.13 6.98 -9.15
C GLU A 27 -2.22 5.52 -8.68
N PRO A 28 -3.43 4.92 -8.62
CA PRO A 28 -3.60 3.56 -8.12
C PRO A 28 -2.70 2.51 -8.80
N HIS A 29 -2.50 2.60 -10.12
CA HIS A 29 -1.71 1.64 -10.88
C HIS A 29 -0.21 1.65 -10.52
N HIS A 30 0.30 2.76 -10.00
CA HIS A 30 1.70 2.86 -9.57
C HIS A 30 2.01 1.93 -8.40
N PHE A 31 1.03 1.69 -7.53
CA PHE A 31 1.18 0.72 -6.44
C PHE A 31 1.26 -0.72 -6.95
N ASP A 32 0.55 -1.07 -8.03
CA ASP A 32 0.61 -2.40 -8.61
C ASP A 32 2.00 -2.65 -9.23
N ARG A 33 2.53 -1.65 -9.93
CA ARG A 33 3.90 -1.68 -10.45
C ARG A 33 4.92 -1.80 -9.32
N TRP A 34 4.76 -1.00 -8.27
CA TRP A 34 5.64 -1.06 -7.10
C TRP A 34 5.60 -2.42 -6.41
N LEU A 35 4.42 -3.00 -6.18
CA LEU A 35 4.28 -4.33 -5.58
C LEU A 35 4.90 -5.43 -6.45
N SER A 36 4.79 -5.33 -7.77
CA SER A 36 5.46 -6.27 -8.69
C SER A 36 6.97 -6.26 -8.48
N LEU A 37 7.58 -5.07 -8.51
CA LEU A 37 9.03 -4.90 -8.31
C LEU A 37 9.46 -5.32 -6.90
N PHE A 38 8.62 -5.03 -5.90
CA PHE A 38 8.89 -5.39 -4.52
C PHE A 38 8.89 -6.91 -4.32
N ARG A 39 7.95 -7.64 -4.92
CA ARG A 39 7.89 -9.11 -4.87
C ARG A 39 9.11 -9.76 -5.50
N GLU A 40 9.51 -9.28 -6.69
CA GLU A 40 10.72 -9.71 -7.38
C GLU A 40 11.95 -9.52 -6.48
N THR A 41 12.16 -8.29 -6.00
CA THR A 41 13.30 -7.94 -5.15
C THR A 41 13.30 -8.74 -3.84
N ALA A 42 12.14 -8.92 -3.20
CA ALA A 42 12.03 -9.69 -1.97
C ALA A 42 12.41 -11.16 -2.17
N GLY A 43 12.03 -11.74 -3.31
CA GLY A 43 12.41 -13.11 -3.69
C GLY A 43 13.91 -13.27 -3.96
N GLU A 44 14.57 -12.23 -4.48
CA GLU A 44 16.02 -12.24 -4.74
C GLU A 44 16.85 -12.05 -3.45
N VAL A 45 16.41 -11.16 -2.55
CA VAL A 45 17.22 -10.71 -1.40
C VAL A 45 16.97 -11.55 -0.15
N CYS A 46 15.77 -12.12 0.01
CA CYS A 46 15.38 -12.82 1.22
C CYS A 46 15.19 -14.32 0.99
N PRO A 47 15.45 -15.16 2.01
CA PRO A 47 14.97 -16.54 2.01
C PRO A 47 13.44 -16.59 1.85
N PRO A 48 12.86 -17.64 1.22
CA PRO A 48 11.43 -17.68 0.90
C PRO A 48 10.48 -17.38 2.07
N PRO A 49 10.71 -17.88 3.29
CA PRO A 49 9.84 -17.56 4.43
C PRO A 49 9.87 -16.07 4.81
N ALA A 50 11.03 -15.43 4.72
CA ALA A 50 11.19 -14.02 5.02
C ALA A 50 10.60 -13.13 3.90
N ALA A 51 10.82 -13.51 2.63
CA ALA A 51 10.23 -12.82 1.48
C ALA A 51 8.70 -12.77 1.60
N ALA A 52 8.05 -13.89 1.92
CA ALA A 52 6.61 -13.97 2.10
C ALA A 52 6.07 -12.99 3.15
N ILE A 53 6.78 -12.84 4.29
CA ILE A 53 6.41 -11.89 5.35
C ILE A 53 6.50 -10.44 4.85
N PHE A 54 7.58 -10.08 4.15
CA PHE A 54 7.74 -8.73 3.62
C PHE A 54 6.70 -8.40 2.55
N ILE A 55 6.38 -9.37 1.69
CA ILE A 55 5.37 -9.21 0.63
C ILE A 55 3.98 -8.97 1.25
N ASP A 56 3.52 -9.79 2.20
CA ASP A 56 2.23 -9.57 2.89
C ASP A 56 2.17 -8.18 3.54
N LYS A 57 3.25 -7.74 4.20
CA LYS A 57 3.29 -6.40 4.78
C LYS A 57 3.24 -5.29 3.73
N ALA A 58 3.95 -5.45 2.61
CA ALA A 58 3.95 -4.47 1.53
C ALA A 58 2.55 -4.34 0.90
N GLU A 59 1.86 -5.45 0.68
CA GLU A 59 0.51 -5.49 0.12
C GLU A 59 -0.51 -4.77 1.03
N ARG A 60 -0.49 -5.06 2.34
CA ARG A 60 -1.36 -4.36 3.31
C ARG A 60 -1.07 -2.87 3.41
N VAL A 61 0.21 -2.48 3.33
CA VAL A 61 0.59 -1.05 3.30
C VAL A 61 0.07 -0.39 2.04
N ALA A 62 0.20 -1.03 0.88
CA ALA A 62 -0.32 -0.51 -0.38
C ALA A 62 -1.84 -0.38 -0.35
N GLU A 63 -2.57 -1.36 0.18
CA GLU A 63 -4.02 -1.31 0.34
C GLU A 63 -4.44 -0.13 1.22
N SER A 64 -3.82 0.02 2.39
CA SER A 64 -4.11 1.13 3.31
C SER A 64 -3.83 2.50 2.67
N LEU A 65 -2.70 2.63 1.96
CA LEU A 65 -2.35 3.86 1.25
C LEU A 65 -3.32 4.15 0.09
N LYS A 66 -3.67 3.15 -0.73
CA LYS A 66 -4.65 3.30 -1.81
C LYS A 66 -6.00 3.77 -1.26
N LEU A 67 -6.47 3.13 -0.19
CA LEU A 67 -7.73 3.51 0.46
C LEU A 67 -7.65 4.95 0.96
N GLY A 68 -6.58 5.32 1.68
CA GLY A 68 -6.41 6.68 2.17
C GLY A 68 -6.34 7.73 1.06
N MET A 69 -5.59 7.46 -0.02
CA MET A 69 -5.29 8.43 -1.07
C MET A 69 -6.39 8.61 -2.11
N PHE A 70 -7.16 7.56 -2.40
CA PHE A 70 -8.06 7.55 -3.57
C PHE A 70 -9.52 7.27 -3.23
N PHE A 71 -9.84 6.79 -2.03
CA PHE A 71 -11.23 6.56 -1.66
C PHE A 71 -11.96 7.89 -1.43
N LYS A 72 -13.02 8.12 -2.20
CA LYS A 72 -13.94 9.25 -2.05
C LYS A 72 -15.33 8.73 -1.67
N PRO A 73 -15.80 8.94 -0.43
CA PRO A 73 -17.08 8.42 0.04
C PRO A 73 -18.28 8.94 -0.76
N GLU A 74 -18.23 10.20 -1.20
CA GLU A 74 -19.30 10.90 -1.92
C GLU A 74 -19.58 10.31 -3.32
N GLU A 75 -18.53 9.94 -4.06
CA GLU A 75 -18.66 9.31 -5.39
C GLU A 75 -19.20 7.88 -5.31
N ALA A 76 -18.92 7.16 -4.21
CA ALA A 76 -19.42 5.81 -3.96
C ALA A 76 -20.92 5.81 -3.62
N ALA A 77 -21.38 6.77 -2.81
CA ALA A 77 -22.80 6.93 -2.48
C ALA A 77 -23.64 7.33 -3.70
N ALA A 78 -23.12 8.21 -4.56
CA ALA A 78 -23.79 8.63 -5.79
C ALA A 78 -23.99 7.47 -6.81
N LYS A 79 -22.99 6.59 -6.96
CA LYS A 79 -23.10 5.39 -7.83
C LYS A 79 -24.15 4.38 -7.37
N ASN A 80 -24.42 4.30 -6.06
CA ASN A 80 -25.42 3.38 -5.50
C ASN A 80 -26.86 3.93 -5.56
N SER A 81 -27.05 5.17 -6.03
CA SER A 81 -28.36 5.85 -6.03
C SER A 81 -29.09 5.80 -7.38
N LEU A 82 -28.51 5.17 -8.42
CA LEU A 82 -29.17 4.99 -9.73
C LEU A 82 -30.18 3.82 -9.67
N PRO A 83 -31.46 4.03 -10.01
CA PRO A 83 -32.45 2.96 -10.03
C PRO A 83 -32.20 1.99 -11.19
N PRO A 84 -32.50 0.68 -11.03
CA PRO A 84 -32.44 -0.28 -12.14
C PRO A 84 -33.47 0.12 -13.22
N THR A 85 -33.06 0.01 -14.48
CA THR A 85 -33.89 0.29 -15.67
C THR A 85 -34.80 -0.89 -15.98
#